data_AF-A0A9J7IEW8-F1
#
_entry.id   AF-A0A9J7IEW8-F1
#
_cell.length_a   1.000
_cell.length_b   1.000
_cell.length_c   1.000
_cell.angle_alpha   90.00
_cell.angle_beta   90.00
_cell.angle_gamma   90.00
#
_symmetry.space_group_name_H-M   'P 1'
#
loop_
_entity.id
_entity.type
_entity.pdbx_description
1 polymer ?
#
loop_
_entity_poly.entity_id
_entity_poly.type
_entity_poly.pdbx_seq_one_letter_code
_entity_poly.pdbx_strand_id
1 'polypeptide(L)'
;MVVALNSVAIRLNNISTPRGGTMPRNAINDFIKLNGRPCQYPEALLPEMHKEDGWQILENGMLTLPHYGTVVSKGEYCLTLLRTTDGEWSLTAMVCPVPNVLSTWKRVSNWGVVFSTLCLILTVIVYLAIPELRGSIYGWFIISSLLSLVIGYTVLAIISLSEYTFPEMTCSLIGYVAYFFYESACIWLSVIGYHLWRSSVRNKETASVDLVKHGKRSYFQCFLFTYLLSFGLTFALVIIQNSNIPNDFKPGIGVEYCWLDVHIWAALPYFFALNGVICVCGIMFTYLAAKVEKTEMEKYNDLKPIVSEISDLNLSGRFAFVRDNRRMITNYSLLLLAFVIVWLLNILSYLGEMLSLDNGNPLLYTTDIANFIEGPLILFVLVIQTKVLFCPRR
;
A
#
# COMPACT_ATOMS: atom_id res chain seq x y z
N MET A 1 29.28 -19.93 -6.32
CA MET A 1 28.64 -21.24 -6.04
C MET A 1 29.09 -22.20 -7.13
N VAL A 2 29.40 -23.44 -6.75
CA VAL A 2 30.09 -24.44 -7.58
C VAL A 2 29.25 -24.85 -8.79
N VAL A 3 29.85 -24.84 -9.98
CA VAL A 3 29.39 -25.68 -11.10
C VAL A 3 30.57 -26.54 -11.53
N ALA A 4 30.36 -27.85 -11.42
CA ALA A 4 31.20 -28.87 -12.02
C ALA A 4 30.94 -28.87 -13.53
N LEU A 5 31.91 -28.39 -14.31
CA LEU A 5 31.89 -28.55 -15.76
C LEU A 5 32.58 -29.88 -16.08
N ASN A 6 31.80 -30.95 -16.16
CA ASN A 6 32.17 -32.01 -17.09
C ASN A 6 31.55 -31.64 -18.44
N SER A 7 32.41 -31.16 -19.35
CA SER A 7 32.28 -31.26 -20.81
C SER A 7 31.03 -30.65 -21.49
N VAL A 8 30.76 -29.35 -21.30
CA VAL A 8 29.91 -28.59 -22.24
C VAL A 8 30.59 -27.26 -22.58
N ALA A 9 31.02 -27.10 -23.84
CA ALA A 9 31.55 -25.84 -24.35
C ALA A 9 30.39 -24.87 -24.62
N ILE A 10 30.31 -23.77 -23.85
CA ILE A 10 29.28 -22.73 -24.04
C ILE A 10 29.82 -21.69 -25.02
N ARG A 11 29.13 -21.53 -26.15
CA ARG A 11 29.50 -20.59 -27.21
C ARG A 11 28.78 -19.25 -26.97
N LEU A 12 29.54 -18.20 -26.75
CA LEU A 12 29.04 -16.84 -26.54
C LEU A 12 28.85 -16.13 -27.88
N ASN A 13 27.62 -15.81 -28.25
CA ASN A 13 27.30 -15.16 -29.53
C ASN A 13 27.11 -13.62 -29.41
N ASN A 14 27.27 -13.04 -28.21
CA ASN A 14 26.96 -11.62 -27.92
C ASN A 14 28.21 -10.71 -27.80
N ILE A 15 29.29 -11.00 -28.52
CA ILE A 15 30.51 -10.17 -28.49
C ILE A 15 30.56 -9.29 -29.73
N SER A 16 30.38 -7.99 -29.54
CA SER A 16 30.33 -7.00 -30.61
C SER A 16 31.74 -6.55 -31.04
N THR A 17 31.98 -6.58 -32.34
CA THR A 17 33.23 -6.12 -32.98
C THR A 17 33.15 -4.62 -33.31
N PRO A 18 34.29 -3.90 -33.40
CA PRO A 18 34.36 -2.49 -33.81
C PRO A 18 33.76 -2.22 -35.20
N ARG A 19 33.50 -3.26 -36.00
CA ARG A 19 32.91 -3.18 -37.35
C ARG A 19 31.44 -3.60 -37.41
N GLY A 20 30.77 -3.77 -36.26
CA GLY A 20 29.32 -3.99 -36.19
C GLY A 20 28.83 -5.44 -36.37
N GLY A 21 29.72 -6.44 -36.26
CA GLY A 21 29.34 -7.87 -36.26
C GLY A 21 29.50 -8.53 -34.89
N THR A 22 28.85 -9.67 -34.66
CA THR A 22 29.06 -10.52 -33.48
C THR A 22 30.07 -11.64 -33.78
N MET A 23 30.98 -11.92 -32.84
CA MET A 23 31.93 -13.04 -32.96
C MET A 23 31.67 -14.11 -31.90
N PRO A 24 31.54 -15.40 -32.28
CA PRO A 24 31.45 -16.47 -31.31
C PRO A 24 32.78 -16.65 -30.56
N ARG A 25 32.73 -16.68 -29.23
CA ARG A 25 33.87 -17.04 -28.35
C ARG A 25 33.53 -18.20 -27.45
N ASN A 26 34.54 -18.92 -26.97
CA ASN A 26 34.36 -20.06 -26.08
C ASN A 26 34.48 -19.59 -24.63
N ALA A 27 33.38 -19.70 -23.88
CA ALA A 27 33.33 -19.24 -22.49
C ALA A 27 34.34 -19.94 -21.56
N ILE A 28 34.82 -21.14 -21.92
CA ILE A 28 35.78 -21.91 -21.10
C ILE A 28 37.23 -21.50 -21.39
N ASN A 29 37.57 -21.21 -22.65
CA ASN A 29 38.94 -20.93 -23.06
C ASN A 29 39.28 -19.44 -23.00
N ASP A 30 38.28 -18.57 -23.19
CA ASP A 30 38.49 -17.13 -23.37
C ASP A 30 38.18 -16.32 -22.08
N PHE A 31 37.67 -16.95 -21.02
CA PHE A 31 37.27 -16.28 -19.77
C PHE A 31 37.96 -16.89 -18.55
N ILE A 32 38.23 -16.03 -17.57
CA ILE A 32 38.84 -16.42 -16.29
C ILE A 32 37.72 -16.77 -15.31
N LYS A 33 37.81 -17.95 -14.70
CA LYS A 33 36.93 -18.35 -13.61
C LYS A 33 37.28 -17.57 -12.34
N LEU A 34 36.43 -16.63 -11.96
CA LEU A 34 36.56 -15.91 -10.69
C LEU A 34 35.61 -16.51 -9.65
N ASN A 35 36.11 -16.72 -8.43
CA ASN A 35 35.29 -17.11 -7.28
C ASN A 35 34.95 -15.86 -6.48
N GLY A 36 33.71 -15.38 -6.57
CA GLY A 36 33.24 -14.20 -5.84
C GLY A 36 31.95 -13.64 -6.40
N ARG A 37 31.49 -12.51 -5.85
CA ARG A 37 30.44 -11.65 -6.41
C ARG A 37 31.09 -10.30 -6.77
N PRO A 38 30.65 -9.60 -7.83
CA PRO A 38 31.25 -8.32 -8.21
C PRO A 38 31.01 -7.23 -7.15
N CYS A 39 29.94 -7.34 -6.36
CA CYS A 39 29.62 -6.50 -5.21
C CYS A 39 28.69 -7.23 -4.24
N GLN A 40 28.28 -6.56 -3.16
CA GLN A 40 27.44 -7.11 -2.10
C GLN A 40 26.07 -7.59 -2.62
N TYR A 41 25.45 -6.84 -3.55
CA TYR A 41 24.14 -7.13 -4.14
C TYR A 41 24.19 -7.01 -5.67
N PRO A 42 24.63 -8.07 -6.37
CA PRO A 42 24.71 -8.03 -7.81
C PRO A 42 23.38 -8.44 -8.46
N GLU A 43 22.97 -7.75 -9.51
CA GLU A 43 21.74 -8.01 -10.26
C GLU A 43 22.06 -8.74 -11.56
N ALA A 44 21.31 -9.80 -11.86
CA ALA A 44 21.44 -10.52 -13.12
C ALA A 44 20.56 -9.87 -14.18
N LEU A 45 21.13 -9.61 -15.35
CA LEU A 45 20.43 -9.00 -16.47
C LEU A 45 19.58 -10.06 -17.16
N LEU A 46 18.28 -9.84 -17.30
CA LEU A 46 17.35 -10.79 -17.90
C LEU A 46 16.68 -10.16 -19.13
N PRO A 47 17.38 -10.06 -20.28
CA PRO A 47 16.84 -9.43 -21.49
C PRO A 47 15.58 -10.09 -22.04
N GLU A 48 15.34 -11.35 -21.67
CA GLU A 48 14.13 -12.11 -22.04
C GLU A 48 12.90 -11.68 -21.22
N MET A 49 13.10 -11.21 -19.99
CA MET A 49 12.03 -10.74 -19.08
C MET A 49 11.88 -9.22 -19.16
N HIS A 50 13.01 -8.50 -19.21
CA HIS A 50 13.07 -7.04 -19.24
C HIS A 50 13.93 -6.58 -20.41
N LYS A 51 13.33 -5.91 -21.41
CA LYS A 51 14.08 -5.39 -22.58
C LYS A 51 15.19 -4.39 -22.20
N GLU A 52 15.07 -3.77 -21.03
CA GLU A 52 16.02 -2.83 -20.46
C GLU A 52 17.35 -3.49 -20.05
N ASP A 53 17.31 -4.79 -19.74
CA ASP A 53 18.45 -5.61 -19.35
C ASP A 53 19.28 -6.11 -20.55
N GLY A 54 19.09 -5.51 -21.73
CA GLY A 54 19.94 -5.77 -22.87
C GLY A 54 21.40 -5.51 -22.53
N TRP A 55 22.28 -6.47 -22.86
CA TRP A 55 23.71 -6.34 -22.61
C TRP A 55 24.55 -6.88 -23.76
N GLN A 56 25.71 -6.27 -23.99
CA GLN A 56 26.69 -6.72 -24.99
C GLN A 56 28.09 -6.62 -24.42
N ILE A 57 28.98 -7.55 -24.78
CA ILE A 57 30.39 -7.48 -24.39
C ILE A 57 31.20 -6.95 -25.58
N LEU A 58 31.97 -5.89 -25.35
CA LEU A 58 32.91 -5.34 -26.32
C LEU A 58 34.15 -6.25 -26.45
N GLU A 59 34.84 -6.20 -27.59
CA GLU A 59 36.11 -6.93 -27.79
C GLU A 59 37.17 -6.63 -26.73
N ASN A 60 37.17 -5.42 -26.18
CA ASN A 60 38.07 -5.03 -25.09
C ASN A 60 37.69 -5.65 -23.74
N GLY A 61 36.58 -6.41 -23.66
CA GLY A 61 36.04 -7.10 -22.49
C GLY A 61 35.25 -6.23 -21.52
N MET A 62 34.90 -4.99 -21.89
CA MET A 62 33.92 -4.20 -21.14
C MET A 62 32.49 -4.60 -21.53
N LEU A 63 31.56 -4.49 -20.60
CA LEU A 63 30.14 -4.78 -20.81
C LEU A 63 29.40 -3.47 -21.08
N THR A 64 28.62 -3.40 -22.16
CA THR A 64 27.75 -2.26 -22.46
C THR A 64 26.32 -2.60 -22.08
N LEU A 65 25.66 -1.63 -21.45
CA LEU A 65 24.25 -1.66 -21.12
C LEU A 65 23.56 -0.60 -22.01
N PRO A 66 23.07 -0.97 -23.21
CA PRO A 66 22.60 0.00 -24.19
C PRO A 66 21.44 0.86 -23.69
N HIS A 67 20.54 0.28 -22.88
CA HIS A 67 19.41 1.02 -22.31
C HIS A 67 19.87 2.12 -21.34
N TYR A 68 20.86 1.82 -20.49
CA TYR A 68 21.38 2.77 -19.50
C TYR A 68 22.48 3.69 -20.04
N GLY A 69 22.97 3.45 -21.27
CA GLY A 69 24.08 4.20 -21.86
C GLY A 69 25.40 4.04 -21.09
N THR A 70 25.53 3.00 -20.28
CA THR A 70 26.67 2.78 -19.39
C THR A 70 27.58 1.66 -19.89
N VAL A 71 28.87 1.82 -19.59
CA VAL A 71 29.91 0.85 -19.88
C VAL A 71 30.52 0.39 -18.57
N VAL A 72 30.41 -0.90 -18.28
CA VAL A 72 30.83 -1.55 -17.04
C VAL A 72 32.20 -2.21 -17.25
N SER A 73 33.12 -1.96 -16.32
CA SER A 73 34.48 -2.47 -16.40
C SER A 73 34.58 -3.96 -16.07
N LYS A 74 35.65 -4.64 -16.50
CA LYS A 74 35.90 -6.09 -16.32
C LYS A 74 35.76 -6.63 -14.89
N GLY A 75 35.93 -5.77 -13.87
CA GLY A 75 35.84 -6.15 -12.46
C GLY A 75 34.47 -5.92 -11.82
N GLU A 76 33.55 -5.26 -12.53
CA GLU A 76 32.26 -4.79 -12.00
C GLU A 76 31.08 -5.60 -12.54
N TYR A 77 31.36 -6.64 -13.33
CA TYR A 77 30.38 -7.62 -13.79
C TYR A 77 30.95 -9.04 -13.73
N CYS A 78 30.07 -10.02 -13.67
CA CYS A 78 30.39 -11.45 -13.75
C CYS A 78 29.40 -12.12 -14.70
N LEU A 79 29.81 -13.23 -15.34
CA LEU A 79 28.89 -14.06 -16.11
C LEU A 79 28.40 -15.21 -15.23
N THR A 80 27.09 -15.45 -15.22
CA THR A 80 26.47 -16.54 -14.49
C THR A 80 25.53 -17.32 -15.39
N LEU A 81 25.31 -18.59 -15.05
CA LEU A 81 24.29 -19.40 -15.70
C LEU A 81 22.99 -19.25 -14.92
N LEU A 82 21.92 -18.87 -15.62
CA LEU A 82 20.57 -18.90 -15.10
C LEU A 82 19.74 -19.87 -15.91
N ARG A 83 18.80 -20.51 -15.22
CA ARG A 83 17.82 -21.37 -15.86
C ARG A 83 16.68 -20.50 -16.35
N THR A 84 16.46 -20.45 -17.65
CA THR A 84 15.33 -19.73 -18.24
C THR A 84 14.02 -20.42 -17.92
N THR A 85 12.91 -19.69 -18.09
CA THR A 85 11.53 -20.17 -17.88
C THR A 85 11.23 -21.42 -18.70
N ASP A 86 11.87 -21.56 -19.86
CA ASP A 86 11.77 -22.72 -20.76
C ASP A 86 12.61 -23.93 -20.31
N GLY A 87 13.33 -23.82 -19.19
CA GLY A 87 14.12 -24.89 -18.59
C GLY A 87 15.52 -25.06 -19.18
N GLU A 88 15.89 -24.26 -20.19
CA GLU A 88 17.25 -24.19 -20.74
C GLU A 88 18.20 -23.38 -19.84
N TRP A 89 19.51 -23.56 -20.02
CA TRP A 89 20.52 -22.79 -19.30
C TRP A 89 21.04 -21.67 -20.20
N SER A 90 20.76 -20.43 -19.83
CA SER A 90 21.24 -19.23 -20.52
C SER A 90 22.38 -18.59 -19.72
N LEU A 91 23.45 -18.20 -20.42
CA LEU A 91 24.57 -17.47 -19.81
C LEU A 91 24.22 -15.98 -19.83
N THR A 92 24.12 -15.36 -18.66
CA THR A 92 23.82 -13.94 -18.52
C THR A 92 24.87 -13.16 -17.72
N ALA A 93 24.93 -11.86 -17.96
CA ALA A 93 25.76 -10.94 -17.19
C ALA A 93 25.05 -10.53 -15.90
N MET A 94 25.85 -10.44 -14.84
CA MET A 94 25.47 -10.00 -13.52
C MET A 94 26.32 -8.78 -13.19
N VAL A 95 25.67 -7.63 -13.00
CA VAL A 95 26.31 -6.33 -12.80
C VAL A 95 26.03 -5.80 -11.41
N CYS A 96 26.89 -4.88 -10.96
CA CYS A 96 26.55 -4.06 -9.81
C CYS A 96 25.48 -3.03 -10.18
N PRO A 97 24.55 -2.70 -9.25
CA PRO A 97 23.50 -1.73 -9.52
C PRO A 97 24.11 -0.41 -9.98
N VAL A 98 23.87 -0.08 -11.25
CA VAL A 98 24.20 1.25 -11.76
C VAL A 98 23.17 2.20 -11.16
N PRO A 99 23.56 3.34 -10.54
CA PRO A 99 22.62 4.28 -9.98
C PRO A 99 21.78 4.93 -11.10
N ASN A 100 20.67 4.29 -11.44
CA ASN A 100 19.68 4.77 -12.39
C ASN A 100 18.66 5.68 -11.69
N VAL A 101 18.08 6.63 -12.42
CA VAL A 101 17.01 7.51 -11.90
C VAL A 101 15.83 6.71 -11.32
N LEU A 102 15.48 5.59 -11.96
CA LEU A 102 14.46 4.65 -11.49
C LEU A 102 14.83 4.03 -10.13
N SER A 103 16.11 3.67 -9.95
CA SER A 103 16.61 3.12 -8.68
C SER A 103 16.61 4.16 -7.55
N THR A 104 16.92 5.42 -7.87
CA THR A 104 16.87 6.53 -6.90
C THR A 104 15.43 6.83 -6.50
N TRP A 105 14.50 6.85 -7.46
CA TRP A 105 13.07 7.03 -7.17
C TRP A 105 12.51 5.89 -6.31
N LYS A 106 12.83 4.64 -6.62
CA LYS A 106 12.43 3.47 -5.81
C LYS A 106 12.92 3.60 -4.37
N ARG A 107 14.15 4.07 -4.15
CA ARG A 107 14.67 4.35 -2.80
C ARG A 107 13.90 5.46 -2.10
N VAL A 108 13.65 6.59 -2.78
CA VAL A 108 12.82 7.68 -2.23
C VAL A 108 11.42 7.16 -1.89
N SER A 109 10.86 6.28 -2.73
CA SER A 109 9.55 5.69 -2.54
C SER A 109 9.45 4.81 -1.31
N ASN A 110 10.42 3.92 -1.12
CA ASN A 110 10.50 3.09 0.08
C ASN A 110 10.60 3.94 1.37
N TRP A 111 11.41 5.01 1.35
CA TRP A 111 11.51 5.93 2.49
C TRP A 111 10.26 6.78 2.69
N GLY A 112 9.53 7.11 1.62
CA GLY A 112 8.27 7.82 1.68
C GLY A 112 7.17 7.03 2.41
N VAL A 113 7.09 5.71 2.16
CA VAL A 113 6.18 4.81 2.90
C VAL A 113 6.51 4.78 4.39
N VAL A 114 7.81 4.75 4.74
CA VAL A 114 8.26 4.79 6.15
C VAL A 114 7.85 6.10 6.81
N PHE A 115 8.09 7.23 6.15
CA PHE A 115 7.69 8.55 6.67
C PHE A 115 6.18 8.62 6.90
N SER A 116 5.38 8.16 5.94
CA SER A 116 3.92 8.09 6.05
C SER A 116 3.49 7.23 7.25
N THR A 117 4.12 6.07 7.41
CA THR A 117 3.88 5.15 8.55
C THR A 117 4.20 5.80 9.90
N LEU A 118 5.31 6.55 10.01
CA LEU A 118 5.67 7.26 11.22
C LEU A 118 4.64 8.35 11.60
N CYS A 119 4.11 9.07 10.62
CA CYS A 119 3.02 10.03 10.84
C CYS A 119 1.73 9.35 11.32
N LEU A 120 1.40 8.16 10.80
CA LEU A 120 0.27 7.37 11.27
C LEU A 120 0.47 6.88 12.71
N ILE A 121 1.66 6.39 13.06
CA ILE A 121 2.01 6.00 14.43
C ILE A 121 1.83 7.19 15.39
N LEU A 122 2.32 8.37 15.01
CA LEU A 122 2.14 9.59 15.79
C LEU A 122 0.64 9.91 16.00
N THR A 123 -0.17 9.76 14.95
CA THR A 123 -1.62 9.97 15.02
C THR A 123 -2.27 9.05 16.05
N VAL A 124 -1.91 7.76 16.05
CA VAL A 124 -2.40 6.77 17.03
C VAL A 124 -1.97 7.16 18.45
N ILE A 125 -0.70 7.52 18.65
CA ILE A 125 -0.19 7.93 19.96
C ILE A 125 -0.99 9.11 20.51
N VAL A 126 -1.25 10.13 19.68
CA VAL A 126 -2.04 11.30 20.09
C VAL A 126 -3.48 10.92 20.44
N TYR A 127 -4.13 10.07 19.62
CA TYR A 127 -5.50 9.60 19.88
C TYR A 127 -5.61 8.78 21.17
N LEU A 128 -4.58 8.02 21.52
CA LEU A 128 -4.54 7.24 22.76
C LEU A 128 -4.21 8.09 23.98
N ALA A 129 -3.37 9.11 23.82
CA ALA A 129 -2.91 9.98 24.91
C ALA A 129 -3.95 11.00 25.37
N ILE A 130 -4.91 11.36 24.51
CA ILE A 130 -5.87 12.44 24.75
C ILE A 130 -7.26 11.84 25.03
N PRO A 131 -7.71 11.81 26.30
CA PRO A 131 -8.97 11.19 26.69
C PRO A 131 -10.19 11.78 25.96
N GLU A 132 -10.14 13.06 25.60
CA GLU A 132 -11.20 13.76 24.88
C GLU A 132 -11.44 13.16 23.48
N LEU A 133 -10.41 12.63 22.83
CA LEU A 133 -10.52 11.96 21.52
C LEU A 133 -11.11 10.55 21.64
N ARG A 134 -10.75 9.83 22.72
CA ARG A 134 -11.22 8.47 23.02
C ARG A 134 -12.57 8.42 23.76
N GLY A 135 -13.04 9.54 24.30
CA GLY A 135 -14.23 9.62 25.13
C GLY A 135 -15.52 9.19 24.43
N SER A 136 -15.55 9.21 23.09
CA SER A 136 -16.68 8.74 22.29
C SER A 136 -16.42 7.36 21.67
N ILE A 137 -17.48 6.59 21.39
CA ILE A 137 -17.38 5.34 20.64
C ILE A 137 -16.75 5.53 19.26
N TYR A 138 -16.97 6.70 18.65
CA TYR A 138 -16.40 7.07 17.35
C TYR A 138 -14.86 7.10 17.41
N GLY A 139 -14.29 7.65 18.49
CA GLY A 139 -12.84 7.65 18.70
C GLY A 139 -12.26 6.25 18.74
N TRP A 140 -12.97 5.28 19.31
CA TRP A 140 -12.55 3.88 19.35
C TRP A 140 -12.55 3.20 17.98
N PHE A 141 -13.52 3.52 17.12
CA PHE A 141 -13.53 3.04 15.74
C PHE A 141 -12.36 3.61 14.95
N ILE A 142 -12.09 4.91 15.08
CA ILE A 142 -10.91 5.54 14.47
C ILE A 142 -9.62 4.87 14.96
N ILE A 143 -9.46 4.69 16.27
CA ILE A 143 -8.26 4.04 16.83
C ILE A 143 -8.07 2.64 16.25
N SER A 144 -9.15 1.85 16.14
CA SER A 144 -9.09 0.49 15.58
C SER A 144 -8.73 0.47 14.10
N SER A 145 -9.27 1.42 13.33
CA SER A 145 -8.93 1.64 11.93
C SER A 145 -7.45 2.01 11.77
N LEU A 146 -6.98 3.02 12.52
CA LEU A 146 -5.61 3.50 12.47
C LEU A 146 -4.60 2.46 12.95
N LEU A 147 -4.92 1.70 14.01
CA LEU A 147 -4.05 0.61 14.47
C LEU A 147 -3.90 -0.48 13.40
N SER A 148 -5.00 -0.87 12.75
CA SER A 148 -4.95 -1.83 11.65
C SER A 148 -4.10 -1.30 10.49
N LEU A 149 -4.30 -0.03 10.13
CA LEU A 149 -3.57 0.63 9.06
C LEU A 149 -2.07 0.74 9.37
N VAL A 150 -1.71 1.13 10.61
CA VAL A 150 -0.32 1.21 11.07
C VAL A 150 0.35 -0.16 11.01
N ILE A 151 -0.31 -1.22 11.47
CA ILE A 151 0.27 -2.57 11.44
C ILE A 151 0.50 -3.00 9.98
N GLY A 152 -0.51 -2.83 9.12
CA GLY A 152 -0.39 -3.13 7.68
C GLY A 152 0.77 -2.36 7.02
N TYR A 153 0.81 -1.04 7.18
CA TYR A 153 1.87 -0.21 6.61
C TYR A 153 3.25 -0.48 7.21
N THR A 154 3.34 -0.83 8.50
CA THR A 154 4.61 -1.23 9.11
C THR A 154 5.14 -2.50 8.47
N VAL A 155 4.28 -3.50 8.25
CA VAL A 155 4.67 -4.73 7.58
C VAL A 155 5.10 -4.46 6.14
N LEU A 156 4.35 -3.64 5.40
CA LEU A 156 4.71 -3.21 4.05
C LEU A 156 6.06 -2.45 4.02
N ALA A 157 6.28 -1.52 4.95
CA ALA A 157 7.54 -0.79 5.07
C ALA A 157 8.72 -1.73 5.36
N ILE A 158 8.53 -2.77 6.19
CA ILE A 158 9.56 -3.79 6.44
C ILE A 158 9.89 -4.54 5.14
N ILE A 159 8.89 -4.96 4.37
CA ILE A 159 9.09 -5.63 3.08
C ILE A 159 9.83 -4.70 2.10
N SER A 160 9.41 -3.44 1.99
CA SER A 160 10.00 -2.48 1.04
C SER A 160 11.43 -2.08 1.40
N LEU A 161 11.78 -2.05 2.68
CA LEU A 161 13.14 -1.73 3.14
C LEU A 161 14.07 -2.94 3.19
N SER A 162 13.53 -4.16 3.28
CA SER A 162 14.36 -5.34 3.39
C SER A 162 15.07 -5.63 2.07
N GLU A 163 16.39 -5.59 2.10
CA GLU A 163 17.24 -6.18 1.04
C GLU A 163 17.32 -7.71 1.17
N TYR A 164 16.65 -8.28 2.16
CA TYR A 164 16.66 -9.70 2.48
C TYR A 164 15.60 -10.46 1.68
N THR A 165 16.01 -11.55 1.06
CA THR A 165 15.09 -12.50 0.43
C THR A 165 14.49 -13.42 1.49
N PHE A 166 13.20 -13.23 1.79
CA PHE A 166 12.50 -14.06 2.75
C PHE A 166 12.29 -15.48 2.19
N PRO A 167 12.38 -16.52 3.05
CA PRO A 167 11.88 -17.85 2.69
C PRO A 167 10.41 -17.78 2.28
N GLU A 168 10.00 -18.60 1.32
CA GLU A 168 8.64 -18.64 0.75
C GLU A 168 7.52 -18.63 1.80
N MET A 169 7.63 -19.50 2.82
CA MET A 169 6.65 -19.59 3.91
C MET A 169 6.59 -18.30 4.74
N THR A 170 7.75 -17.70 5.04
CA THR A 170 7.83 -16.45 5.80
C THR A 170 7.25 -15.30 4.97
N CYS A 171 7.62 -15.22 3.70
CA CYS A 171 7.14 -14.22 2.74
C CYS A 171 5.61 -14.27 2.60
N SER A 172 5.05 -15.48 2.47
CA SER A 172 3.62 -15.73 2.44
C SER A 172 2.93 -15.23 3.71
N LEU A 173 3.43 -15.62 4.89
CA LEU A 173 2.85 -15.21 6.17
C LEU A 173 2.86 -13.69 6.34
N ILE A 174 3.98 -13.04 6.04
CA ILE A 174 4.11 -11.58 6.10
C ILE A 174 3.09 -10.92 5.15
N GLY A 175 2.99 -11.39 3.91
CA GLY A 175 2.04 -10.85 2.92
C GLY A 175 0.58 -10.99 3.34
N TYR A 176 0.17 -12.16 3.84
CA TYR A 176 -1.20 -12.38 4.33
C TYR A 176 -1.51 -11.55 5.59
N VAL A 177 -0.53 -11.36 6.48
CA VAL A 177 -0.67 -10.48 7.65
C VAL A 177 -0.86 -9.03 7.20
N ALA A 178 -0.04 -8.54 6.27
CA ALA A 178 -0.19 -7.20 5.72
C ALA A 178 -1.58 -7.00 5.10
N TYR A 179 -2.04 -7.95 4.28
CA TYR A 179 -3.34 -7.91 3.63
C TYR A 179 -4.48 -7.87 4.66
N PHE A 180 -4.44 -8.76 5.65
CA PHE A 180 -5.44 -8.81 6.73
C PHE A 180 -5.61 -7.47 7.44
N PHE A 181 -4.50 -6.83 7.80
CA PHE A 181 -4.54 -5.57 8.53
C PHE A 181 -4.93 -4.37 7.65
N TYR A 182 -4.48 -4.35 6.41
CA TYR A 182 -4.89 -3.33 5.43
C TYR A 182 -6.40 -3.40 5.19
N GLU A 183 -6.93 -4.58 4.83
CA GLU A 183 -8.37 -4.77 4.59
C GLU A 183 -9.21 -4.50 5.85
N SER A 184 -8.70 -4.85 7.04
CA SER A 184 -9.35 -4.48 8.30
C SER A 184 -9.50 -2.96 8.45
N ALA A 185 -8.49 -2.19 8.08
CA ALA A 185 -8.55 -0.73 8.13
C ALA A 185 -9.63 -0.17 7.19
N CYS A 186 -9.72 -0.72 5.97
CA CYS A 186 -10.70 -0.34 4.95
C CYS A 186 -12.14 -0.69 5.37
N ILE A 187 -12.35 -1.88 5.95
CA ILE A 187 -13.65 -2.28 6.51
C ILE A 187 -14.04 -1.38 7.67
N TRP A 188 -13.09 -1.01 8.55
CA TRP A 188 -13.35 -0.05 9.62
C TRP A 188 -13.81 1.31 9.08
N LEU A 189 -13.25 1.78 7.97
CA LEU A 189 -13.67 3.03 7.32
C LEU A 189 -15.17 2.95 6.94
N SER A 190 -15.62 1.84 6.38
CA SER A 190 -17.05 1.60 6.11
C SER A 190 -17.91 1.57 7.38
N VAL A 191 -17.44 0.89 8.43
CA VAL A 191 -18.15 0.81 9.73
C VAL A 191 -18.33 2.19 10.34
N ILE A 192 -17.31 3.06 10.26
CA ILE A 192 -17.37 4.44 10.73
C ILE A 192 -18.46 5.21 9.96
N GLY A 193 -18.46 5.11 8.62
CA GLY A 193 -19.47 5.74 7.77
C GLY A 193 -20.90 5.31 8.13
N TYR A 194 -21.11 4.01 8.28
CA TYR A 194 -22.41 3.45 8.70
C TYR A 194 -22.86 3.99 10.06
N HIS A 195 -21.96 4.01 11.05
CA HIS A 195 -22.25 4.50 12.39
C HIS A 195 -22.60 5.99 12.40
N LEU A 196 -21.89 6.82 11.63
CA LEU A 196 -22.19 8.24 11.49
C LEU A 196 -23.55 8.47 10.85
N TRP A 197 -23.86 7.77 9.76
CA TRP A 197 -25.18 7.84 9.15
C TRP A 197 -26.29 7.42 10.12
N ARG A 198 -26.09 6.29 10.83
CA ARG A 198 -27.06 5.79 11.79
C ARG A 198 -27.27 6.75 12.96
N SER A 199 -26.20 7.40 13.42
CA SER A 199 -26.22 8.45 14.45
C SER A 199 -27.04 9.65 14.00
N SER A 200 -26.86 10.10 12.75
CA SER A 200 -27.63 11.23 12.19
C SER A 200 -29.13 10.94 12.09
N VAL A 201 -29.53 9.70 11.80
CA VAL A 201 -30.94 9.31 11.59
C VAL A 201 -31.68 9.05 12.91
N ARG A 202 -31.00 8.60 13.98
CA ARG A 202 -31.68 8.16 15.21
C ARG A 202 -32.14 9.35 16.06
N ASN A 203 -33.29 9.20 16.73
CA ASN A 203 -33.83 10.21 17.65
C ASN A 203 -32.80 10.58 18.73
N LYS A 204 -32.52 11.88 18.84
CA LYS A 204 -31.38 12.43 19.58
C LYS A 204 -31.48 12.25 21.10
N GLU A 205 -32.70 12.17 21.63
CA GLU A 205 -32.97 11.89 23.05
C GLU A 205 -32.64 10.44 23.44
N THR A 206 -32.82 9.49 22.53
CA THR A 206 -32.46 8.08 22.73
C THR A 206 -31.02 7.79 22.31
N ALA A 207 -30.47 8.53 21.34
CA ALA A 207 -29.11 8.34 20.86
C ALA A 207 -28.04 8.63 21.94
N SER A 208 -28.17 9.71 22.71
CA SER A 208 -27.22 10.06 23.78
C SER A 208 -27.22 9.04 24.92
N VAL A 209 -28.41 8.55 25.30
CA VAL A 209 -28.59 7.55 26.38
C VAL A 209 -28.12 6.16 25.93
N ASP A 210 -28.42 5.74 24.70
CA ASP A 210 -27.99 4.45 24.14
C ASP A 210 -26.47 4.40 23.87
N LEU A 211 -25.87 5.49 23.39
CA LEU A 211 -24.42 5.55 23.14
C LEU A 211 -23.61 5.36 24.42
N VAL A 212 -24.09 5.91 25.54
CA VAL A 212 -23.45 5.79 26.86
C VAL A 212 -23.70 4.42 27.49
N LYS A 213 -24.92 3.86 27.40
CA LYS A 213 -25.26 2.55 28.01
C LYS A 213 -24.82 1.34 27.18
N HIS A 214 -24.87 1.40 25.86
CA HIS A 214 -24.63 0.27 24.96
C HIS A 214 -23.40 0.41 24.07
N GLY A 215 -22.62 1.49 24.22
CA GLY A 215 -21.46 1.75 23.36
C GLY A 215 -20.40 0.65 23.34
N LYS A 216 -20.10 0.03 24.50
CA LYS A 216 -19.12 -1.07 24.58
C LYS A 216 -19.59 -2.32 23.82
N ARG A 217 -20.87 -2.67 23.93
CA ARG A 217 -21.46 -3.84 23.24
C ARG A 217 -21.48 -3.61 21.74
N SER A 218 -21.89 -2.42 21.29
CA SER A 218 -21.88 -2.07 19.87
C SER A 218 -20.46 -2.09 19.31
N TYR A 219 -19.48 -1.52 20.03
CA TYR A 219 -18.08 -1.56 19.63
C TYR A 219 -17.57 -3.00 19.49
N PHE A 220 -17.84 -3.85 20.48
CA PHE A 220 -17.42 -5.25 20.44
C PHE A 220 -18.03 -6.03 19.25
N GLN A 221 -19.31 -5.77 18.93
CA GLN A 221 -19.96 -6.37 17.76
C GLN A 221 -19.30 -5.93 16.44
N CYS A 222 -19.03 -4.64 16.29
CA CYS A 222 -18.31 -4.12 15.12
C CYS A 222 -16.88 -4.64 15.04
N PHE A 223 -16.18 -4.74 16.18
CA PHE A 223 -14.85 -5.31 16.28
C PHE A 223 -14.84 -6.75 15.76
N LEU A 224 -15.72 -7.61 16.27
CA LEU A 224 -15.82 -8.99 15.81
C LEU A 224 -16.17 -9.06 14.33
N PHE A 225 -17.17 -8.29 13.88
CA PHE A 225 -17.57 -8.26 12.47
C PHE A 225 -16.40 -7.90 11.55
N THR A 226 -15.68 -6.81 11.85
CA THR A 226 -14.58 -6.33 11.02
C THR A 226 -13.47 -7.37 10.91
N TYR A 227 -12.94 -7.86 12.03
CA TYR A 227 -11.81 -8.79 11.99
C TYR A 227 -12.21 -10.18 11.47
N LEU A 228 -13.45 -10.64 11.70
CA LEU A 228 -13.92 -11.89 11.10
C LEU A 228 -14.07 -11.77 9.58
N LEU A 229 -14.57 -10.64 9.09
CA LEU A 229 -14.66 -10.39 7.65
C LEU A 229 -13.27 -10.33 7.01
N SER A 230 -12.34 -9.57 7.59
CA SER A 230 -10.95 -9.51 7.12
C SER A 230 -10.27 -10.88 7.14
N PHE A 231 -10.49 -11.66 8.20
CA PHE A 231 -9.97 -13.03 8.29
C PHE A 231 -10.56 -13.91 7.19
N GLY A 232 -11.87 -13.84 6.96
CA GLY A 232 -12.54 -14.58 5.89
C GLY A 232 -12.01 -14.23 4.50
N LEU A 233 -11.79 -12.94 4.22
CA LEU A 233 -11.19 -12.47 2.96
C LEU A 233 -9.75 -12.97 2.79
N THR A 234 -8.93 -12.83 3.84
CA THR A 234 -7.54 -13.31 3.82
C THR A 234 -7.47 -14.81 3.63
N PHE A 235 -8.31 -15.57 4.35
CA PHE A 235 -8.40 -17.01 4.23
C PHE A 235 -8.88 -17.45 2.85
N ALA A 236 -9.81 -16.72 2.23
CA ALA A 236 -10.21 -16.95 0.85
C ALA A 236 -9.01 -16.80 -0.10
N LEU A 237 -8.14 -15.80 0.09
CA LEU A 237 -6.92 -15.67 -0.73
C LEU A 237 -5.96 -16.85 -0.56
N VAL A 238 -5.82 -17.39 0.66
CA VAL A 238 -5.03 -18.60 0.90
C VAL A 238 -5.59 -19.79 0.12
N ILE A 239 -6.92 -19.98 0.15
CA ILE A 239 -7.56 -21.06 -0.62
C ILE A 239 -7.35 -20.86 -2.12
N ILE A 240 -7.57 -19.65 -2.62
CA ILE A 240 -7.45 -19.29 -4.04
C ILE A 240 -6.02 -19.54 -4.53
N GLN A 241 -5.00 -19.13 -3.77
CA GLN A 241 -3.59 -19.37 -4.07
C GLN A 241 -3.27 -20.86 -4.24
N ASN A 242 -3.87 -21.71 -3.40
CA ASN A 242 -3.66 -23.17 -3.40
C ASN A 242 -4.64 -23.95 -4.28
N SER A 243 -5.51 -23.24 -5.00
CA SER A 243 -6.54 -23.86 -5.85
C SER A 243 -6.06 -24.08 -7.28
N ASN A 244 -6.79 -24.90 -8.03
CA ASN A 244 -6.49 -25.22 -9.43
C ASN A 244 -7.11 -24.20 -10.40
N ILE A 245 -6.84 -22.91 -10.17
CA ILE A 245 -7.23 -21.79 -11.04
C ILE A 245 -6.06 -21.35 -11.93
N PRO A 246 -6.31 -20.64 -13.04
CA PRO A 246 -5.25 -20.05 -13.86
C PRO A 246 -4.33 -19.15 -13.04
N ASN A 247 -3.03 -19.17 -13.33
CA ASN A 247 -2.02 -18.44 -12.57
C ASN A 247 -2.27 -16.93 -12.57
N ASP A 248 -2.85 -16.37 -13.64
CA ASP A 248 -3.18 -14.94 -13.74
C ASP A 248 -4.20 -14.46 -12.69
N PHE A 249 -4.97 -15.39 -12.12
CA PHE A 249 -5.95 -15.12 -11.06
C PHE A 249 -5.50 -15.64 -9.70
N LYS A 250 -4.28 -16.15 -9.57
CA LYS A 250 -3.71 -16.46 -8.24
C LYS A 250 -3.17 -15.18 -7.62
N PRO A 251 -3.40 -14.92 -6.32
CA PRO A 251 -2.89 -13.71 -5.65
C PRO A 251 -1.37 -13.48 -5.75
N GLY A 252 -0.58 -14.52 -5.99
CA GLY A 252 0.88 -14.41 -6.13
C GLY A 252 1.63 -14.18 -4.81
N ILE A 253 0.90 -14.07 -3.69
CA ILE A 253 1.46 -13.80 -2.36
C ILE A 253 2.42 -14.92 -1.96
N GLY A 254 3.68 -14.56 -1.74
CA GLY A 254 4.72 -15.48 -1.28
C GLY A 254 5.49 -16.19 -2.39
N VAL A 255 5.19 -15.94 -3.66
CA VAL A 255 5.90 -16.54 -4.81
C VAL A 255 7.07 -15.65 -5.23
N GLU A 256 6.77 -14.50 -5.84
CA GLU A 256 7.78 -13.50 -6.24
C GLU A 256 7.86 -12.33 -5.27
N TYR A 257 6.71 -11.95 -4.68
CA TYR A 257 6.59 -10.81 -3.78
C TYR A 257 5.95 -11.24 -2.46
N CYS A 258 6.38 -10.62 -1.35
CA CYS A 258 5.75 -10.77 -0.04
C CYS A 258 4.51 -9.88 0.11
N TRP A 259 3.77 -9.71 -0.98
CA TRP A 259 2.57 -8.91 -1.11
C TRP A 259 1.75 -9.45 -2.29
N LEU A 260 0.53 -8.94 -2.46
CA LEU A 260 -0.30 -9.22 -3.63
C LEU A 260 0.45 -8.80 -4.90
N ASP A 261 0.53 -9.70 -5.87
CA ASP A 261 1.19 -9.40 -7.13
C ASP A 261 0.32 -8.45 -7.96
N VAL A 262 0.84 -7.23 -8.16
CA VAL A 262 0.19 -6.14 -8.88
C VAL A 262 0.48 -6.16 -10.38
N HIS A 263 1.28 -7.11 -10.87
CA HIS A 263 1.57 -7.28 -12.29
C HIS A 263 0.64 -8.31 -12.97
N ILE A 264 -0.24 -8.94 -12.19
CA ILE A 264 -1.22 -9.94 -12.66
C ILE A 264 -2.67 -9.54 -12.34
N TRP A 265 -3.63 -10.14 -13.06
CA TRP A 265 -5.05 -9.77 -12.99
C TRP A 265 -5.69 -10.02 -11.62
N ALA A 266 -5.05 -10.82 -10.76
CA ALA A 266 -5.50 -11.14 -9.42
C ALA A 266 -5.67 -9.89 -8.51
N ALA A 267 -4.84 -8.85 -8.66
CA ALA A 267 -4.95 -7.66 -7.83
C ALA A 267 -6.27 -6.90 -8.03
N LEU A 268 -6.82 -6.94 -9.25
CA LEU A 268 -8.05 -6.24 -9.59
C LEU A 268 -9.27 -6.70 -8.76
N PRO A 269 -9.69 -7.99 -8.76
CA PRO A 269 -10.84 -8.44 -8.00
C PRO A 269 -10.59 -8.48 -6.48
N TYR A 270 -9.39 -8.88 -6.05
CA TYR A 270 -9.11 -9.19 -4.64
C TYR A 270 -8.71 -7.99 -3.78
N PHE A 271 -8.29 -6.90 -4.42
CA PHE A 271 -7.87 -5.69 -3.73
C PHE A 271 -8.60 -4.47 -4.26
N PHE A 272 -8.44 -4.14 -5.54
CA PHE A 272 -8.99 -2.89 -6.08
C PHE A 272 -10.51 -2.86 -6.10
N ALA A 273 -11.17 -3.92 -6.58
CA ALA A 273 -12.63 -3.99 -6.65
C ALA A 273 -13.26 -4.05 -5.26
N LEU A 274 -12.68 -4.83 -4.35
CA LEU A 274 -13.12 -4.92 -2.95
C LEU A 274 -13.07 -3.55 -2.26
N ASN A 275 -11.95 -2.85 -2.38
CA ASN A 275 -11.79 -1.49 -1.86
C ASN A 275 -12.70 -0.47 -2.58
N GLY A 276 -12.97 -0.68 -3.88
CA GLY A 276 -13.94 0.11 -4.64
C GLY A 276 -15.36 0.02 -4.07
N VAL A 277 -15.80 -1.17 -3.65
CA VAL A 277 -17.10 -1.35 -2.98
C VAL A 277 -17.14 -0.58 -1.66
N ILE A 278 -16.07 -0.65 -0.87
CA ILE A 278 -15.90 0.10 0.39
C ILE A 278 -16.00 1.61 0.12
N CYS A 279 -15.33 2.13 -0.92
CA CYS A 279 -15.42 3.53 -1.32
C CYS A 279 -16.86 3.94 -1.66
N VAL A 280 -17.57 3.15 -2.48
CA VAL A 280 -18.96 3.43 -2.86
C VAL A 280 -19.88 3.45 -1.64
N CYS A 281 -19.76 2.46 -0.75
CA CYS A 281 -20.51 2.41 0.50
C CYS A 281 -20.21 3.62 1.40
N GLY A 282 -18.93 3.96 1.57
CA GLY A 282 -18.50 5.12 2.34
C GLY A 282 -19.07 6.43 1.80
N ILE A 283 -19.05 6.64 0.49
CA ILE A 283 -19.58 7.84 -0.17
C ILE A 283 -21.10 7.92 0.06
N MET A 284 -21.80 6.79 -0.13
CA MET A 284 -23.25 6.71 0.10
C MET A 284 -23.61 7.07 1.54
N PHE A 285 -22.95 6.47 2.54
CA PHE A 285 -23.22 6.79 3.94
C PHE A 285 -22.90 8.24 4.29
N THR A 286 -21.80 8.79 3.77
CA THR A 286 -21.43 10.20 3.96
C THR A 286 -22.48 11.13 3.39
N TYR A 287 -22.92 10.88 2.16
CA TYR A 287 -23.96 11.67 1.51
C TYR A 287 -25.27 11.65 2.30
N LEU A 288 -25.72 10.45 2.73
CA LEU A 288 -26.93 10.31 3.52
C LEU A 288 -26.81 11.01 4.89
N ALA A 289 -25.68 10.85 5.57
CA ALA A 289 -25.42 11.49 6.86
C ALA A 289 -25.44 13.03 6.73
N ALA A 290 -24.74 13.56 5.73
CA ALA A 290 -24.66 15.01 5.47
C ALA A 290 -26.02 15.60 5.09
N LYS A 291 -26.82 14.88 4.29
CA LYS A 291 -28.18 15.31 3.92
C LYS A 291 -29.08 15.46 5.14
N VAL A 292 -29.12 14.44 6.00
CA VAL A 292 -29.93 14.46 7.23
C VAL A 292 -29.46 15.59 8.16
N GLU A 293 -28.15 15.73 8.31
CA GLU A 293 -27.59 16.75 9.18
C GLU A 293 -27.84 18.18 8.68
N LYS A 294 -27.78 18.42 7.37
CA LYS A 294 -28.08 19.73 6.79
C LYS A 294 -29.50 20.17 7.16
N THR A 295 -30.48 19.29 7.00
CA THR A 295 -31.88 19.56 7.38
C THR A 295 -32.01 19.83 8.88
N GLU A 296 -31.25 19.13 9.72
CA GLU A 296 -31.27 19.34 11.16
C GLU A 296 -30.58 20.65 11.58
N MET A 297 -29.55 21.08 10.85
CA MET A 297 -28.87 22.36 11.06
C MET A 297 -29.73 23.55 10.66
N GLU A 298 -30.53 23.43 9.60
CA GLU A 298 -31.50 24.43 9.19
C GLU A 298 -32.53 24.66 10.32
N LYS A 299 -33.15 23.59 10.82
CA LYS A 299 -34.05 23.65 11.98
C LYS A 299 -33.36 24.27 13.22
N TYR A 300 -32.10 23.91 13.47
CA TYR A 300 -31.35 24.47 14.58
C TYR A 300 -31.17 25.99 14.46
N ASN A 301 -30.77 26.48 13.28
CA ASN A 301 -30.52 27.91 13.07
C ASN A 301 -31.79 28.74 13.29
N ASP A 302 -32.96 28.19 12.94
CA ASP A 302 -34.26 28.83 13.16
C ASP A 302 -34.64 28.88 14.66
N LEU A 303 -34.34 27.82 15.42
CA LEU A 303 -34.66 27.75 16.86
C LEU A 303 -33.61 28.41 17.77
N LYS A 304 -32.36 28.55 17.32
CA LYS A 304 -31.25 29.08 18.12
C LYS A 304 -31.55 30.40 18.86
N PRO A 305 -32.15 31.44 18.25
CA PRO A 305 -32.39 32.72 18.94
C PRO A 305 -33.38 32.59 20.12
N ILE A 306 -34.39 31.73 19.98
CA ILE A 306 -35.42 31.51 21.00
C ILE A 306 -34.83 30.78 22.21
N VAL A 307 -33.94 29.82 21.96
CA VAL A 307 -33.41 28.94 23.00
C VAL A 307 -32.34 29.61 23.85
N SER A 308 -31.57 30.53 23.27
CA SER A 308 -30.64 31.37 24.05
C SER A 308 -31.34 32.20 25.12
N GLU A 309 -32.64 32.45 24.96
CA GLU A 309 -33.46 33.19 25.91
C GLU A 309 -34.07 32.27 27.01
N ILE A 310 -34.40 31.02 26.66
CA ILE A 310 -35.14 30.09 27.55
C ILE A 310 -34.21 29.24 28.45
N SER A 311 -32.90 29.17 28.16
CA SER A 311 -31.89 28.43 28.96
C SER A 311 -32.22 26.94 29.21
N ASP A 312 -32.91 26.29 28.27
CA ASP A 312 -33.26 24.87 28.36
C ASP A 312 -32.00 23.96 28.20
N LEU A 313 -31.65 23.27 29.28
CA LEU A 313 -30.49 22.36 29.35
C LEU A 313 -30.61 21.15 28.41
N ASN A 314 -31.81 20.58 28.23
CA ASN A 314 -32.01 19.42 27.35
C ASN A 314 -31.78 19.81 25.89
N LEU A 315 -32.30 20.98 25.52
CA LEU A 315 -32.23 21.47 24.16
C LEU A 315 -30.82 21.99 23.80
N SER A 316 -30.12 22.58 24.78
CA SER A 316 -28.69 22.91 24.67
C SER A 316 -27.82 21.66 24.45
N GLY A 317 -28.08 20.56 25.15
CA GLY A 317 -27.38 19.27 24.93
C GLY A 317 -27.61 18.71 23.53
N ARG A 318 -28.84 18.80 23.01
CA ARG A 318 -29.17 18.43 21.62
C ARG A 318 -28.38 19.25 20.60
N PHE A 319 -28.18 20.54 20.86
CA PHE A 319 -27.41 21.42 19.98
C PHE A 319 -25.91 21.09 19.99
N ALA A 320 -25.35 20.80 21.16
CA ALA A 320 -23.96 20.33 21.26
C ALA A 320 -23.76 19.04 20.46
N PHE A 321 -24.67 18.08 20.59
CA PHE A 321 -24.63 16.81 19.84
C PHE A 321 -24.64 17.03 18.31
N VAL A 322 -25.54 17.88 17.78
CA VAL A 322 -25.61 18.15 16.33
C VAL A 322 -24.32 18.78 15.82
N ARG A 323 -23.75 19.73 16.56
CA ARG A 323 -22.49 20.37 16.20
C ARG A 323 -21.33 19.37 16.19
N ASP A 324 -21.27 18.49 17.19
CA ASP A 324 -20.20 17.51 17.32
C ASP A 324 -20.32 16.43 16.23
N ASN A 325 -21.53 15.95 15.94
CA ASN A 325 -21.80 15.01 14.86
C ASN A 325 -21.38 15.60 13.49
N ARG A 326 -21.61 16.91 13.27
CA ARG A 326 -21.19 17.59 12.03
C ARG A 326 -19.71 17.62 11.85
N ARG A 327 -19.00 17.86 12.96
CA ARG A 327 -17.54 17.82 12.97
C ARG A 327 -17.02 16.42 12.66
N MET A 328 -17.63 15.38 13.25
CA MET A 328 -17.25 13.99 13.00
C MET A 328 -17.49 13.59 11.53
N ILE A 329 -18.64 13.97 10.96
CA ILE A 329 -18.96 13.77 9.53
C ILE A 329 -17.94 14.50 8.65
N THR A 330 -17.60 15.74 8.98
CA THR A 330 -16.61 16.53 8.23
C THR A 330 -15.24 15.82 8.22
N ASN A 331 -14.73 15.44 9.40
CA ASN A 331 -13.45 14.77 9.52
C ASN A 331 -13.43 13.43 8.79
N TYR A 332 -14.49 12.61 8.96
CA TYR A 332 -14.62 11.35 8.24
C TYR A 332 -14.69 11.55 6.72
N SER A 333 -15.41 12.57 6.24
CA SER A 333 -15.51 12.85 4.81
C SER A 333 -14.17 13.24 4.19
N LEU A 334 -13.31 13.94 4.93
CA LEU A 334 -11.96 14.28 4.51
C LEU A 334 -11.06 13.04 4.47
N LEU A 335 -11.16 12.15 5.46
CA LEU A 335 -10.42 10.88 5.46
C LEU A 335 -10.86 9.99 4.30
N LEU A 336 -12.17 9.84 4.10
CA LEU A 336 -12.72 9.06 2.99
C LEU A 336 -12.30 9.64 1.64
N LEU A 337 -12.33 10.97 1.49
CA LEU A 337 -11.88 11.63 0.26
C LEU A 337 -10.41 11.33 -0.02
N ALA A 338 -9.54 11.42 0.99
CA ALA A 338 -8.12 11.09 0.83
C ALA A 338 -7.92 9.64 0.43
N PHE A 339 -8.59 8.70 1.11
CA PHE A 339 -8.54 7.27 0.77
C PHE A 339 -9.03 7.02 -0.66
N VAL A 340 -10.14 7.63 -1.09
CA VAL A 340 -10.68 7.49 -2.46
C VAL A 340 -9.70 8.04 -3.50
N ILE A 341 -9.07 9.19 -3.25
CA ILE A 341 -8.07 9.77 -4.16
C ILE A 341 -6.86 8.84 -4.30
N VAL A 342 -6.31 8.37 -3.18
CA VAL A 342 -5.18 7.44 -3.16
C VAL A 342 -5.55 6.13 -3.88
N TRP A 343 -6.71 5.57 -3.59
CA TRP A 343 -7.20 4.36 -4.26
C TRP A 343 -7.38 4.56 -5.77
N LEU A 344 -7.96 5.69 -6.20
CA LEU A 344 -8.14 6.03 -7.62
C LEU A 344 -6.79 6.15 -8.35
N LEU A 345 -5.79 6.78 -7.73
CA LEU A 345 -4.46 6.88 -8.32
C LEU A 345 -3.81 5.49 -8.45
N ASN A 346 -3.89 4.67 -7.40
CA ASN A 346 -3.33 3.31 -7.40
C ASN A 346 -3.98 2.42 -8.47
N ILE A 347 -5.31 2.42 -8.60
CA ILE A 347 -5.98 1.59 -9.62
C ILE A 347 -5.69 2.09 -11.05
N LEU A 348 -5.60 3.40 -11.26
CA LEU A 348 -5.24 3.96 -12.56
C LEU A 348 -3.79 3.62 -12.94
N SER A 349 -2.87 3.66 -11.96
CA SER A 349 -1.47 3.24 -12.16
C SER A 349 -1.40 1.75 -12.52
N TYR A 350 -2.09 0.90 -11.76
CA TYR A 350 -2.18 -0.55 -12.00
C TYR A 350 -2.74 -0.87 -13.40
N LEU A 351 -3.85 -0.23 -13.80
CA LEU A 351 -4.45 -0.46 -15.12
C LEU A 351 -3.55 0.06 -16.25
N GLY A 352 -2.82 1.16 -16.04
CA GLY A 352 -1.87 1.69 -17.01
C GLY A 352 -0.72 0.74 -17.30
N GLU A 353 -0.15 0.15 -16.25
CA GLU A 353 0.91 -0.86 -16.34
C GLU A 353 0.39 -2.13 -17.03
N MET A 354 -0.78 -2.62 -16.60
CA MET A 354 -1.40 -3.81 -17.17
C MET A 354 -1.73 -3.71 -18.66
N LEU A 355 -2.17 -2.55 -19.11
CA LEU A 355 -2.49 -2.32 -20.52
C LEU A 355 -1.25 -1.98 -21.36
N SER A 356 -0.04 -2.05 -20.78
CA SER A 356 1.23 -1.69 -21.42
C SER A 356 1.17 -0.30 -22.07
N LEU A 357 0.41 0.63 -21.46
CA LEU A 357 0.31 2.02 -21.90
C LEU A 357 1.52 2.84 -21.43
N ASP A 358 2.57 2.17 -20.94
CA ASP A 358 3.66 2.77 -20.19
C ASP A 358 4.89 3.05 -21.04
N ASN A 359 4.94 4.28 -21.56
CA ASN A 359 6.14 4.90 -22.12
C ASN A 359 6.70 5.95 -21.13
N GLY A 360 6.90 5.58 -19.86
CA GLY A 360 7.52 6.44 -18.85
C GLY A 360 6.53 7.33 -18.08
N ASN A 361 5.41 6.75 -17.66
CA ASN A 361 4.24 7.50 -17.22
C ASN A 361 4.44 8.27 -15.89
N PRO A 362 4.06 9.56 -15.82
CA PRO A 362 4.04 10.35 -14.58
C PRO A 362 3.04 9.83 -13.53
N LEU A 363 2.18 8.88 -13.88
CA LEU A 363 1.16 8.30 -13.00
C LEU A 363 1.75 7.48 -11.85
N LEU A 364 2.83 6.73 -12.10
CA LEU A 364 3.52 5.95 -11.06
C LEU A 364 4.11 6.88 -10.00
N TYR A 365 4.83 7.93 -10.44
CA TYR A 365 5.38 8.97 -9.57
C TYR A 365 4.29 9.68 -8.76
N THR A 366 3.17 10.01 -9.40
CA THR A 366 2.04 10.68 -8.75
C THR A 366 1.40 9.80 -7.68
N THR A 367 1.27 8.50 -7.95
CA THR A 367 0.70 7.52 -7.02
C THR A 367 1.60 7.34 -5.80
N ASP A 368 2.90 7.19 -5.99
CA ASP A 368 3.89 7.13 -4.92
C ASP A 368 3.82 8.38 -4.02
N ILE A 369 3.79 9.57 -4.61
CA ILE A 369 3.66 10.83 -3.85
C ILE A 369 2.36 10.84 -3.04
N ALA A 370 1.23 10.37 -3.60
CA ALA A 370 -0.03 10.30 -2.88
C ALA A 370 0.05 9.36 -1.66
N ASN A 371 0.69 8.20 -1.81
CA ASN A 371 0.93 7.25 -0.72
C ASN A 371 1.85 7.86 0.38
N PHE A 372 2.83 8.70 0.01
CA PHE A 372 3.69 9.37 1.00
C PHE A 372 2.93 10.40 1.84
N ILE A 373 1.99 11.12 1.21
CA ILE A 373 1.23 12.21 1.83
C ILE A 373 0.07 11.69 2.68
N GLU A 374 -0.38 10.45 2.44
CA GLU A 374 -1.53 9.86 3.13
C GLU A 374 -1.43 9.96 4.66
N GLY A 375 -0.34 9.47 5.26
CA GLY A 375 -0.12 9.52 6.71
C GLY A 375 -0.08 10.95 7.28
N PRO A 376 0.73 11.87 6.69
CA PRO A 376 0.73 13.28 7.07
C PRO A 376 -0.65 13.95 6.97
N LEU A 377 -1.43 13.62 5.93
CA LEU A 377 -2.77 14.17 5.75
C LEU A 377 -3.74 13.66 6.82
N ILE A 378 -3.70 12.36 7.14
CA ILE A 378 -4.50 11.78 8.22
C ILE A 378 -4.17 12.45 9.55
N LEU A 379 -2.88 12.65 9.86
CA LEU A 379 -2.43 13.37 11.05
C LEU A 379 -3.00 14.80 11.09
N PHE A 380 -2.93 15.53 9.97
CA PHE A 380 -3.45 16.89 9.88
C PHE A 380 -4.97 16.96 10.12
N VAL A 381 -5.75 16.11 9.44
CA VAL A 381 -7.21 16.07 9.56
C VAL A 381 -7.65 15.68 10.97
N LEU A 382 -7.02 14.67 11.57
CA LEU A 382 -7.49 14.08 12.81
C LEU A 382 -6.98 14.77 14.08
N VAL A 383 -5.80 15.39 14.03
CA VAL A 383 -5.14 15.99 15.21
C VAL A 383 -5.04 17.51 15.10
N ILE A 384 -4.60 18.04 13.95
CA ILE A 384 -4.32 19.47 13.81
C ILE A 384 -5.63 20.26 13.64
N GLN A 385 -6.55 19.79 12.80
CA GLN A 385 -7.86 20.44 12.61
C GLN A 385 -8.79 20.31 13.83
N THR A 386 -8.56 19.33 14.71
CA THR A 386 -9.48 19.03 15.82
C THR A 386 -9.35 19.96 17.04
N LYS A 387 -8.72 21.14 16.93
CA LYS A 387 -8.54 22.09 18.08
C LYS A 387 -7.94 21.42 19.33
N VAL A 388 -7.31 20.26 19.17
CA VAL A 388 -6.69 19.50 20.25
C VAL A 388 -5.52 20.28 20.86
N LEU A 389 -4.86 21.12 20.05
CA LEU A 389 -3.78 22.00 20.48
C LEU A 389 -4.22 23.23 21.29
N PHE A 390 -5.53 23.51 21.40
CA PHE A 390 -6.06 24.71 22.04
C PHE A 390 -6.97 24.42 23.25
N CYS A 391 -6.82 23.28 23.91
CA CYS A 391 -7.41 23.11 25.24
C CYS A 391 -6.37 23.52 26.29
N PRO A 392 -6.50 24.67 26.97
CA PRO A 392 -5.71 24.94 28.16
C PRO A 392 -6.12 23.90 29.21
N ARG A 393 -5.15 23.13 29.71
CA ARG A 393 -5.32 22.30 30.91
C ARG A 393 -6.04 23.13 31.97
N ARG A 394 -7.21 22.67 32.42
CA ARG A 394 -7.82 23.12 33.68
C ARG A 394 -7.31 22.24 34.81
#